data_AF-A0A847JD92-F1
#
_entry.id   AF-A0A847JD92-F1
#
_cell.length_a   1.000
_cell.length_b   1.000
_cell.length_c   1.000
_cell.angle_alpha   90.00
_cell.angle_beta   90.00
_cell.angle_gamma   90.00
#
_symmetry.space_group_name_H-M   'P 1'
#
loop_
_entity.id
_entity.type
_entity.pdbx_description
1 polymer ?
#
loop_
_entity_poly.entity_id
_entity_poly.type
_entity_poly.pdbx_seq_one_letter_code
_entity_poly.pdbx_strand_id
1 'polypeptide(L)'
;MTNTETTNRVQNMSEIAAWLVRVGPDVRFDGFRVTGDHVSSDLRGIREGDALLIAKEESGRFDVVSFARVYRVRRGLDETTLLLDGLLPVEPPRPSSDFGIQPPTVAISRLDWPSFEAALKTACGIDFPALPVFEGKTAKEQNHIRDLLQWAVEDDLLGPADGPVEEIIGMSVRDRYLVGKLAPPDTRVSDDQVEDLPDAATADPESDDREAEASTSNSL
;
A
#
# COMPACT_ATOMS: atom_id res chain seq x y z
N MET A 1 4.63 -28.92 20.40
CA MET A 1 3.67 -28.52 19.37
C MET A 1 3.08 -27.20 19.81
N THR A 2 3.71 -26.11 19.40
CA THR A 2 3.32 -24.74 19.74
C THR A 2 2.28 -24.29 18.73
N ASN A 3 1.04 -24.10 19.19
CA ASN A 3 -0.04 -23.54 18.39
C ASN A 3 0.32 -22.11 18.01
N THR A 4 0.47 -21.88 16.71
CA THR A 4 0.61 -20.55 16.12
C THR A 4 -0.76 -19.86 16.23
N GLU A 5 -0.87 -18.89 17.13
CA GLU A 5 -2.00 -17.98 17.17
C GLU A 5 -1.96 -17.10 15.92
N THR A 6 -2.87 -17.37 14.98
CA THR A 6 -3.19 -16.46 13.89
C THR A 6 -3.84 -15.22 14.50
N THR A 7 -3.07 -14.16 14.74
CA THR A 7 -3.56 -12.87 15.19
C THR A 7 -4.48 -12.28 14.12
N ASN A 8 -5.78 -12.49 14.30
CA ASN A 8 -6.82 -11.80 13.58
C ASN A 8 -6.76 -10.33 14.01
N ARG A 9 -6.20 -9.45 13.17
CA ARG A 9 -6.10 -8.00 13.43
C ARG A 9 -7.50 -7.39 13.31
N VAL A 10 -8.32 -7.53 14.35
CA VAL A 10 -9.48 -6.66 14.56
C VAL A 10 -8.93 -5.26 14.78
N GLN A 11 -9.02 -4.40 13.76
CA GLN A 11 -8.66 -2.99 13.90
C GLN A 11 -9.51 -2.40 15.04
N ASN A 12 -8.86 -1.93 16.10
CA ASN A 12 -9.54 -1.14 17.11
C ASN A 12 -10.11 0.12 16.43
N MET A 13 -11.43 0.27 16.41
CA MET A 13 -12.11 1.45 15.84
C MET A 13 -11.67 2.79 16.47
N SER A 14 -10.97 2.75 17.60
CA SER A 14 -10.42 3.94 18.28
C SER A 14 -9.23 4.60 17.57
N GLU A 15 -8.70 4.01 16.50
CA GLU A 15 -7.60 4.61 15.72
C GLU A 15 -8.03 5.18 14.36
N ILE A 16 -9.28 4.98 13.95
CA ILE A 16 -9.76 5.40 12.63
C ILE A 16 -9.96 6.92 12.61
N ALA A 17 -9.33 7.58 11.65
CA ALA A 17 -9.56 8.99 11.40
C ALA A 17 -10.71 9.24 10.42
N ALA A 18 -11.30 10.43 10.50
CA ALA A 18 -12.07 10.98 9.41
C ALA A 18 -11.39 12.21 8.80
N TRP A 19 -11.47 12.33 7.49
CA TRP A 19 -10.91 13.44 6.72
C TRP A 19 -11.94 14.03 5.77
N LEU A 20 -11.93 15.35 5.66
CA LEU A 20 -12.72 16.08 4.68
C LEU A 20 -11.83 16.40 3.48
N VAL A 21 -12.26 15.97 2.29
CA VAL A 21 -11.54 16.14 1.04
C VAL A 21 -12.35 17.06 0.12
N ARG A 22 -11.79 18.21 -0.22
CA ARG A 22 -12.31 19.11 -1.26
C ARG A 22 -11.63 18.78 -2.58
N VAL A 23 -12.41 18.25 -3.51
CA VAL A 23 -11.96 18.00 -4.89
C VAL A 23 -11.82 19.33 -5.62
N GLY A 24 -10.69 19.53 -6.29
CA GLY A 24 -10.32 20.78 -6.95
C GLY A 24 -9.01 20.63 -7.74
N PRO A 25 -8.30 21.75 -8.00
CA PRO A 25 -7.01 21.70 -8.70
C PRO A 25 -5.93 20.93 -7.90
N ASP A 26 -5.96 21.07 -6.59
CA ASP A 26 -4.99 20.53 -5.63
C ASP A 26 -5.19 19.02 -5.37
N VAL A 27 -6.45 18.58 -5.42
CA VAL A 27 -6.86 17.20 -5.12
C VAL A 27 -7.84 16.70 -6.18
N ARG A 28 -7.45 15.63 -6.85
CA ARG A 28 -8.23 14.96 -7.90
C ARG A 28 -8.90 13.72 -7.33
N PHE A 29 -10.13 13.44 -7.79
CA PHE A 29 -10.90 12.25 -7.44
C PHE A 29 -11.55 11.64 -8.68
N ASP A 30 -11.32 10.36 -8.93
CA ASP A 30 -11.78 9.65 -10.13
C ASP A 30 -12.79 8.51 -9.86
N GLY A 31 -13.25 8.38 -8.61
CA GLY A 31 -14.14 7.31 -8.15
C GLY A 31 -13.42 6.17 -7.42
N PHE A 32 -12.13 5.95 -7.70
CA PHE A 32 -11.36 4.86 -7.11
C PHE A 32 -10.13 5.35 -6.34
N ARG A 33 -9.67 6.56 -6.67
CA ARG A 33 -8.44 7.15 -6.15
C ARG A 33 -8.65 8.61 -5.81
N VAL A 34 -7.97 9.06 -4.75
CA VAL A 34 -7.81 10.47 -4.42
C VAL A 34 -6.32 10.79 -4.53
N THR A 35 -5.97 11.73 -5.40
CA THR A 35 -4.57 12.13 -5.64
C THR A 35 -4.40 13.59 -5.31
N GLY A 36 -3.47 13.91 -4.41
CA GLY A 36 -3.11 15.28 -4.06
C GLY A 36 -1.62 15.52 -4.24
N ASP A 37 -1.24 16.70 -4.73
CA ASP A 37 0.17 17.08 -4.80
C ASP A 37 0.71 17.44 -3.40
N HIS A 38 2.01 17.28 -3.20
CA HIS A 38 2.66 17.54 -1.90
C HIS A 38 2.81 19.02 -1.55
N VAL A 39 2.56 19.92 -2.51
CA VAL A 39 2.75 21.37 -2.33
C VAL A 39 1.48 22.03 -1.78
N SER A 40 0.32 21.56 -2.23
CA SER A 40 -1.00 22.10 -1.93
C SER A 40 -1.77 21.26 -0.91
N SER A 41 -1.40 19.98 -0.74
CA SER A 41 -2.16 19.03 0.07
C SER A 41 -1.27 18.20 1.00
N ASP A 42 -1.44 18.37 2.31
CA ASP A 42 -0.75 17.53 3.30
C ASP A 42 -1.55 16.24 3.57
N LEU A 43 -1.23 15.21 2.81
CA LEU A 43 -1.79 13.87 2.94
C LEU A 43 -1.06 12.98 3.97
N ARG A 44 -0.03 13.50 4.65
CA ARG A 44 0.86 12.68 5.51
C ARG A 44 0.14 12.09 6.72
N GLY A 45 -0.90 12.75 7.20
CA GLY A 45 -1.69 12.28 8.35
C GLY A 45 -2.62 11.10 8.04
N ILE A 46 -2.95 10.87 6.76
CA ILE A 46 -3.93 9.86 6.35
C ILE A 46 -3.29 8.48 6.36
N ARG A 47 -4.02 7.50 6.92
CA ARG A 47 -3.62 6.11 7.07
C ARG A 47 -4.60 5.16 6.39
N GLU A 48 -4.16 3.94 6.20
CA GLU A 48 -5.02 2.84 5.75
C GLU A 48 -6.14 2.59 6.78
N GLY A 49 -7.36 2.41 6.30
CA GLY A 49 -8.58 2.28 7.10
C GLY A 49 -9.29 3.60 7.40
N ASP A 50 -8.64 4.75 7.19
CA ASP A 50 -9.25 6.05 7.44
C ASP A 50 -10.47 6.31 6.56
N ALA A 51 -11.41 7.08 7.10
CA ALA A 51 -12.63 7.48 6.43
C ALA A 51 -12.44 8.82 5.69
N LEU A 52 -12.98 8.91 4.49
CA LEU A 52 -12.99 10.15 3.70
C LEU A 52 -14.42 10.61 3.45
N LEU A 53 -14.67 11.88 3.68
CA LEU A 53 -15.84 12.59 3.18
C LEU A 53 -15.40 13.44 1.99
N ILE A 54 -15.87 13.08 0.81
CA ILE A 54 -15.48 13.72 -0.45
C ILE A 54 -16.55 14.72 -0.82
N ALA A 55 -16.11 15.95 -1.09
CA ALA A 55 -16.99 17.04 -1.47
C ALA A 55 -16.40 17.84 -2.62
N LYS A 56 -17.28 18.42 -3.44
CA LYS A 56 -16.95 19.25 -4.58
C LYS A 56 -17.43 20.68 -4.32
N GLU A 57 -16.62 21.64 -4.73
CA GLU A 57 -17.01 23.03 -4.73
C GLU A 57 -17.54 23.40 -6.12
N GLU A 58 -18.84 23.70 -6.21
CA GLU A 58 -19.49 24.16 -7.44
C GLU A 58 -20.18 25.50 -7.18
N SER A 59 -19.78 26.54 -7.92
CA SER A 59 -20.36 27.89 -7.81
C SER A 59 -20.36 28.46 -6.39
N GLY A 60 -19.34 28.14 -5.58
CA GLY A 60 -19.21 28.58 -4.18
C GLY A 60 -20.07 27.78 -3.19
N ARG A 61 -20.76 26.72 -3.64
CA ARG A 61 -21.43 25.75 -2.76
C ARG A 61 -20.56 24.51 -2.61
N PHE A 62 -20.44 24.03 -1.40
CA PHE A 62 -19.65 22.85 -1.07
C PHE A 62 -20.58 21.65 -0.87
N ASP A 63 -20.66 20.80 -1.88
CA ASP A 63 -21.57 19.66 -1.92
C ASP A 63 -20.81 18.36 -1.62
N VAL A 64 -21.32 17.62 -0.65
CA VAL A 64 -20.86 16.26 -0.34
C VAL A 64 -21.32 15.33 -1.45
N VAL A 65 -20.36 14.65 -2.06
CA VAL A 65 -20.58 13.78 -3.21
C VAL A 65 -20.41 12.30 -2.88
N SER A 66 -19.56 11.95 -1.91
CA SER A 66 -19.32 10.54 -1.58
C SER A 66 -18.66 10.36 -0.20
N PHE A 67 -18.86 9.18 0.37
CA PHE A 67 -18.11 8.67 1.52
C PHE A 67 -17.21 7.54 1.03
N ALA A 68 -15.97 7.48 1.51
CA ALA A 68 -15.02 6.45 1.08
C ALA A 68 -14.19 5.91 2.24
N ARG A 69 -13.58 4.74 2.02
CA ARG A 69 -12.57 4.17 2.90
C ARG A 69 -11.24 4.08 2.18
N VAL A 70 -10.19 4.53 2.85
CA VAL A 70 -8.81 4.39 2.38
C VAL A 70 -8.39 2.94 2.59
N TYR A 71 -8.01 2.28 1.50
CA TYR A 71 -7.42 0.95 1.56
C TYR A 71 -5.91 1.02 1.69
N ARG A 72 -5.28 1.85 0.84
CA ARG A 72 -3.82 1.98 0.77
C ARG A 72 -3.40 3.40 0.47
N VAL A 73 -2.28 3.81 1.05
CA VAL A 73 -1.66 5.12 0.82
C VAL A 73 -0.35 4.92 0.07
N ARG A 74 -0.20 5.59 -1.08
CA ARG A 74 1.03 5.57 -1.90
C ARG A 74 1.65 6.95 -1.90
N ARG A 75 2.85 7.08 -1.35
CA ARG A 75 3.59 8.35 -1.27
C ARG A 75 4.65 8.38 -2.37
N GLY A 76 4.43 9.19 -3.39
CA GLY A 76 5.41 9.44 -4.44
C GLY A 76 6.40 10.54 -4.05
N LEU A 77 7.19 11.01 -5.01
CA LEU A 77 8.03 12.21 -4.82
C LEU A 77 7.18 13.49 -4.83
N ASP A 78 6.27 13.59 -5.80
CA ASP A 78 5.52 14.83 -6.07
C ASP A 78 4.06 14.78 -5.60
N GLU A 79 3.48 13.58 -5.51
CA GLU A 79 2.07 13.38 -5.16
C GLU A 79 1.86 12.20 -4.22
N THR A 80 0.81 12.27 -3.41
CA THR A 80 0.29 11.15 -2.63
C THR A 80 -1.03 10.69 -3.25
N THR A 81 -1.16 9.38 -3.45
CA THR A 81 -2.37 8.74 -3.94
C THR A 81 -2.98 7.86 -2.86
N LEU A 82 -4.24 8.12 -2.50
CA LEU A 82 -5.07 7.28 -1.67
C LEU A 82 -5.87 6.35 -2.57
N LEU A 83 -5.64 5.04 -2.42
CA LEU A 83 -6.37 4.00 -3.10
C LEU A 83 -7.55 3.57 -2.22
N LEU A 84 -8.75 3.54 -2.79
CA LEU A 84 -9.99 3.23 -2.07
C LEU A 84 -10.38 1.77 -2.28
N ASP A 85 -10.91 1.10 -1.27
CA ASP A 85 -11.57 -0.21 -1.40
C ASP A 85 -13.09 -0.12 -1.32
N GLY A 86 -13.61 0.97 -0.78
CA GLY A 86 -15.04 1.22 -0.67
C GLY A 86 -15.39 2.68 -0.94
N LEU A 87 -16.51 2.86 -1.65
CA LEU A 87 -17.10 4.15 -1.96
C LEU A 87 -18.62 4.04 -1.90
N LEU A 88 -19.25 5.02 -1.27
CA LEU A 88 -20.70 5.20 -1.27
C LEU A 88 -21.04 6.62 -1.76
N PRO A 89 -21.55 6.77 -2.99
CA PRO A 89 -21.95 8.07 -3.50
C PRO A 89 -23.19 8.60 -2.79
N VAL A 90 -23.25 9.94 -2.66
CA VAL A 90 -24.42 10.66 -2.16
C VAL A 90 -25.20 11.17 -3.37
N GLU A 91 -26.35 10.54 -3.66
CA GLU A 91 -27.19 10.89 -4.80
C GLU A 91 -28.58 11.35 -4.33
N PRO A 92 -29.00 12.59 -4.65
CA PRO A 92 -28.21 13.68 -5.22
C PRO A 92 -27.17 14.23 -4.22
N PRO A 93 -26.10 14.90 -4.70
CA PRO A 93 -25.16 15.60 -3.83
C PRO A 93 -25.87 16.58 -2.90
N ARG A 94 -25.42 16.68 -1.65
CA ARG A 94 -26.04 17.54 -0.63
C ARG A 94 -25.03 18.54 -0.08
N PRO A 95 -25.44 19.78 0.21
CA PRO A 95 -24.54 20.78 0.76
C PRO A 95 -24.01 20.33 2.13
N SER A 96 -22.76 20.65 2.45
CA SER A 96 -22.15 20.26 3.72
C SER A 96 -22.86 20.82 4.96
N SER A 97 -23.60 21.93 4.79
CA SER A 97 -24.46 22.53 5.81
C SER A 97 -25.55 21.57 6.30
N ASP A 98 -26.06 20.68 5.44
CA ASP A 98 -27.08 19.69 5.82
C ASP A 98 -26.55 18.68 6.85
N PHE A 99 -25.23 18.55 6.94
CA PHE A 99 -24.53 17.66 7.87
C PHE A 99 -23.86 18.43 9.03
N GLY A 100 -24.03 19.75 9.11
CA GLY A 100 -23.35 20.59 10.10
C GLY A 100 -21.84 20.72 9.88
N ILE A 101 -21.34 20.39 8.68
CA ILE A 101 -19.92 20.40 8.34
C ILE A 101 -19.56 21.74 7.71
N GLN A 102 -18.57 22.42 8.29
CA GLN A 102 -18.04 23.65 7.75
C GLN A 102 -17.24 23.38 6.46
N PRO A 103 -17.39 24.20 5.41
CA PRO A 103 -16.56 24.09 4.22
C PRO A 103 -15.08 24.21 4.58
N PRO A 104 -14.21 23.36 4.02
CA PRO A 104 -12.79 23.39 4.32
C PRO A 104 -12.13 24.58 3.60
N THR A 105 -11.18 25.22 4.28
CA THR A 105 -10.35 26.30 3.69
C THR A 105 -9.17 25.76 2.89
N VAL A 106 -8.76 24.53 3.18
CA VAL A 106 -7.67 23.79 2.53
C VAL A 106 -8.25 22.60 1.76
N ALA A 107 -7.48 22.01 0.84
CA ALA A 107 -7.96 20.89 0.05
C ALA A 107 -8.29 19.66 0.93
N ILE A 108 -7.59 19.48 2.05
CA ILE A 108 -7.76 18.35 2.97
C ILE A 108 -7.69 18.84 4.40
N SER A 109 -8.69 18.50 5.21
CA SER A 109 -8.73 18.83 6.63
C SER A 109 -9.21 17.65 7.47
N ARG A 110 -8.80 17.64 8.74
CA ARG A 110 -9.29 16.65 9.70
C ARG A 110 -10.77 16.90 9.96
N LEU A 111 -11.55 15.82 9.97
CA LEU A 111 -12.95 15.84 10.38
C LEU A 111 -13.09 15.09 11.70
N ASP A 112 -13.91 15.62 12.60
CA ASP A 112 -14.25 14.95 13.85
C ASP A 112 -15.06 13.67 13.55
N TRP A 113 -14.70 12.58 14.22
CA TRP A 113 -15.28 11.26 13.93
C TRP A 113 -16.80 11.20 14.14
N PRO A 114 -17.36 11.66 15.29
CA PRO A 114 -18.80 11.80 15.47
C PRO A 114 -19.50 12.59 14.36
N SER A 115 -18.88 13.67 13.87
CA SER A 115 -19.44 14.49 12.80
C SER A 115 -19.49 13.71 11.47
N PHE A 116 -18.45 12.93 11.17
CA PHE A 116 -18.43 12.03 10.01
C PHE A 116 -19.51 10.96 10.10
N GLU A 117 -19.62 10.27 11.24
CA GLU A 117 -20.62 9.21 11.42
C GLU A 117 -22.05 9.76 11.31
N ALA A 118 -22.32 10.91 11.93
CA ALA A 118 -23.61 11.58 11.82
C ALA A 118 -23.93 11.94 10.36
N ALA A 119 -22.95 12.43 9.60
CA ALA A 119 -23.11 12.73 8.18
C ALA A 119 -23.39 11.47 7.36
N LEU A 120 -22.63 10.39 7.55
CA LEU A 120 -22.81 9.12 6.85
C LEU A 120 -24.20 8.52 7.14
N LYS A 121 -24.62 8.54 8.40
CA LYS A 121 -25.94 8.04 8.82
C LYS A 121 -27.08 8.87 8.25
N THR A 122 -26.94 10.19 8.23
CA THR A 122 -27.95 11.11 7.67
C THR A 122 -28.01 11.03 6.14
N ALA A 123 -26.86 10.84 5.48
CA ALA A 123 -26.78 10.73 4.04
C ALA A 123 -27.28 9.37 3.54
N CYS A 124 -26.78 8.29 4.13
CA CYS A 124 -26.87 6.94 3.56
C CYS A 124 -27.59 5.93 4.46
N GLY A 125 -27.87 6.27 5.72
CA GLY A 125 -28.57 5.38 6.65
C GLY A 125 -27.76 4.18 7.16
N ILE A 126 -26.42 4.22 7.00
CA ILE A 126 -25.52 3.14 7.40
C ILE A 126 -24.43 3.64 8.35
N ASP A 127 -23.76 2.70 9.03
CA ASP A 127 -22.56 2.96 9.83
C ASP A 127 -21.30 2.65 9.01
N PHE A 128 -20.14 3.24 9.37
CA PHE A 128 -18.91 3.13 8.57
C PHE A 128 -18.41 1.70 8.28
N PRO A 129 -18.47 0.74 9.22
CA PRO A 129 -18.08 -0.64 8.93
C PRO A 129 -18.93 -1.32 7.84
N ALA A 130 -20.15 -0.82 7.61
CA ALA A 130 -21.06 -1.33 6.58
C ALA A 130 -20.89 -0.66 5.21
N LEU A 131 -19.87 0.20 5.05
CA LEU A 131 -19.58 0.86 3.78
C LEU A 131 -19.25 -0.19 2.71
N PRO A 132 -19.92 -0.17 1.54
CA PRO A 132 -19.78 -1.20 0.53
C PRO A 132 -18.36 -1.23 -0.05
N VAL A 133 -17.84 -2.44 -0.20
CA VAL A 133 -16.53 -2.69 -0.83
C VAL A 133 -16.74 -2.91 -2.33
N PHE A 134 -15.76 -2.53 -3.15
CA PHE A 134 -15.80 -2.82 -4.57
C PHE A 134 -15.84 -4.34 -4.82
N GLU A 135 -16.92 -4.80 -5.46
CA GLU A 135 -17.15 -6.23 -5.74
C GLU A 135 -16.64 -6.66 -7.12
N GLY A 136 -16.20 -5.72 -7.97
CA GLY A 136 -15.75 -6.03 -9.33
C GLY A 136 -16.92 -6.29 -10.28
N LYS A 137 -18.06 -5.63 -10.07
CA LYS A 137 -19.26 -5.78 -10.93
C LYS A 137 -19.07 -5.12 -12.29
N THR A 138 -18.21 -4.10 -12.36
CA THR A 138 -17.90 -3.38 -13.60
C THR A 138 -16.45 -3.62 -14.03
N ALA A 139 -16.17 -3.48 -15.33
CA ALA A 139 -14.80 -3.61 -15.84
C ALA A 139 -13.83 -2.60 -15.20
N LYS A 140 -14.31 -1.39 -14.84
CA LYS A 140 -13.51 -0.38 -14.15
C LYS A 140 -13.14 -0.84 -12.73
N GLU A 141 -14.12 -1.35 -11.97
CA GLU A 141 -13.86 -1.92 -10.64
C GLU A 141 -12.90 -3.12 -10.71
N GLN A 142 -13.10 -4.03 -11.66
CA GLN A 142 -12.22 -5.20 -11.83
C GLN A 142 -10.76 -4.78 -12.09
N ASN A 143 -10.56 -3.75 -12.92
CA ASN A 143 -9.23 -3.22 -13.18
C ASN A 143 -8.65 -2.57 -11.92
N HIS A 144 -9.43 -1.77 -11.20
CA HIS A 144 -8.97 -1.17 -9.95
C HIS A 144 -8.62 -2.22 -8.89
N ILE A 145 -9.44 -3.25 -8.71
CA ILE A 145 -9.15 -4.36 -7.78
C ILE A 145 -7.87 -5.10 -8.18
N ARG A 146 -7.64 -5.31 -9.49
CA ARG A 146 -6.39 -5.90 -9.98
C ARG A 146 -5.19 -5.02 -9.65
N ASP A 147 -5.32 -3.71 -9.81
CA ASP A 147 -4.27 -2.76 -9.43
C ASP A 147 -4.01 -2.83 -7.92
N LEU A 148 -5.06 -2.83 -7.08
CA LEU A 148 -4.92 -2.99 -5.62
C LEU A 148 -4.15 -4.27 -5.25
N LEU A 149 -4.48 -5.40 -5.90
CA LEU A 149 -3.81 -6.67 -5.68
C LEU A 149 -2.34 -6.61 -6.12
N GLN A 150 -2.06 -6.03 -7.29
CA GLN A 150 -0.68 -5.88 -7.76
C GLN A 150 0.15 -5.08 -6.76
N TRP A 151 -0.36 -3.92 -6.30
CA TRP A 151 0.33 -3.13 -5.28
C TRP A 151 0.50 -3.91 -3.97
N ALA A 152 -0.50 -4.68 -3.55
CA ALA A 152 -0.42 -5.53 -2.36
C ALA A 152 0.75 -6.54 -2.46
N VAL A 153 0.88 -7.20 -3.60
CA VAL A 153 1.95 -8.17 -3.86
C VAL A 153 3.31 -7.47 -3.98
N GLU A 154 3.41 -6.35 -4.68
CA GLU A 154 4.66 -5.61 -4.81
C GLU A 154 5.19 -5.16 -3.45
N ASP A 155 4.33 -4.61 -2.59
CA ASP A 155 4.72 -4.14 -1.25
C ASP A 155 5.03 -5.31 -0.29
N ASP A 156 4.46 -6.51 -0.50
CA ASP A 156 4.84 -7.71 0.27
C ASP A 156 6.23 -8.23 -0.14
N LEU A 157 6.53 -8.20 -1.44
CA LEU A 157 7.81 -8.66 -1.98
C LEU A 157 8.96 -7.68 -1.73
N LEU A 158 8.69 -6.39 -1.82
CA LEU A 158 9.71 -5.33 -1.72
C LEU A 158 9.75 -4.65 -0.35
N GLY A 159 8.75 -4.91 0.50
CA GLY A 159 8.52 -4.18 1.73
C GLY A 159 7.71 -2.89 1.51
N PRO A 160 7.22 -2.24 2.58
CA PRO A 160 6.45 -1.02 2.47
C PRO A 160 7.29 0.09 1.86
N ALA A 161 7.01 0.44 0.60
CA ALA A 161 7.61 1.60 -0.03
C ALA A 161 6.97 2.87 0.55
N ASP A 162 7.43 3.33 1.72
CA ASP A 162 7.12 4.67 2.23
C ASP A 162 7.79 5.77 1.37
N GLY A 163 8.22 5.43 0.15
CA GLY A 163 8.74 6.33 -0.85
C GLY A 163 9.99 7.05 -0.35
N PRO A 164 10.17 8.34 -0.66
CA PRO A 164 11.35 9.10 -0.24
C PRO A 164 11.48 9.27 1.28
N VAL A 165 10.45 8.92 2.06
CA VAL A 165 10.44 9.05 3.52
C VAL A 165 10.65 7.72 4.24
N GLU A 166 10.87 6.62 3.50
CA GLU A 166 11.23 5.34 4.08
C GLU A 166 12.57 5.45 4.84
N GLU A 167 12.53 5.22 6.15
CA GLU A 167 13.73 5.18 6.99
C GLU A 167 14.38 3.80 6.89
N ILE A 168 15.53 3.71 6.22
CA ILE A 168 16.33 2.48 6.15
C ILE A 168 17.08 2.29 7.48
N ILE A 169 16.45 1.61 8.44
CA ILE A 169 17.07 1.27 9.72
C ILE A 169 18.10 0.16 9.49
N GLY A 170 19.39 0.49 9.65
CA GLY A 170 20.48 -0.50 9.57
C GLY A 170 21.24 -0.52 8.25
N MET A 171 21.77 0.62 7.81
CA MET A 171 22.83 0.65 6.81
C MET A 171 24.21 0.32 7.42
N SER A 172 24.35 -0.85 8.03
CA SER A 172 25.69 -1.45 8.07
C SER A 172 25.98 -1.91 6.64
N VAL A 173 26.83 -1.16 5.94
CA VAL A 173 27.29 -1.51 4.59
C VAL A 173 27.90 -2.93 4.59
N ARG A 174 28.39 -3.42 5.75
CA ARG A 174 28.91 -4.78 5.91
C ARG A 174 27.88 -5.88 5.70
N ASP A 175 26.61 -5.64 6.03
CA ASP A 175 25.60 -6.72 6.02
C ASP A 175 25.09 -7.02 4.59
N ARG A 176 25.17 -6.03 3.67
CA ARG A 176 24.81 -6.22 2.25
C ARG A 176 25.92 -6.83 1.39
N TYR A 177 27.18 -6.71 1.80
CA TYR A 177 28.32 -7.33 1.10
C TYR A 177 28.76 -8.67 1.71
N LEU A 178 27.99 -9.24 2.65
CA LEU A 178 28.31 -10.54 3.23
C LEU A 178 27.82 -11.73 2.39
N VAL A 179 27.60 -11.55 1.08
CA VAL A 179 27.53 -12.67 0.13
C VAL A 179 28.90 -12.79 -0.52
N GLY A 180 29.77 -13.54 0.13
CA GLY A 180 31.15 -13.77 -0.30
C GLY A 180 32.12 -13.46 0.82
N LYS A 181 32.48 -14.49 1.60
CA LYS A 181 33.58 -14.43 2.57
C LYS A 181 34.90 -14.19 1.82
N LEU A 182 35.20 -12.94 1.49
CA LEU A 182 36.59 -12.51 1.44
C LEU A 182 36.97 -12.14 2.86
N ALA A 183 37.89 -12.92 3.44
CA ALA A 183 38.49 -12.57 4.71
C ALA A 183 39.08 -11.15 4.63
N PRO A 184 38.97 -10.34 5.69
CA PRO A 184 39.68 -9.07 5.76
C PRO A 184 41.15 -9.26 5.36
N PRO A 185 41.75 -8.37 4.54
CA PRO A 185 43.10 -8.56 3.99
C PRO A 185 44.21 -8.68 5.05
N ASP A 186 43.93 -8.30 6.31
CA ASP A 186 44.83 -8.45 7.45
C ASP A 186 44.43 -9.57 8.42
N THR A 187 43.54 -10.47 8.02
CA THR A 187 43.27 -11.70 8.80
C THR A 187 44.44 -12.64 8.60
N ARG A 188 45.47 -12.49 9.44
CA ARG A 188 46.49 -13.52 9.61
C ARG A 188 45.82 -14.73 10.25
N VAL A 189 45.37 -15.66 9.43
CA VAL A 189 45.08 -17.02 9.89
C VAL A 189 46.44 -17.66 10.17
N SER A 190 46.69 -18.13 11.38
CA SER A 190 47.89 -18.93 11.67
C SER A 190 47.81 -20.23 10.87
N ASP A 191 48.92 -20.66 10.27
CA ASP A 191 49.01 -21.90 9.46
C ASP A 191 48.48 -23.15 10.21
N ASP A 192 48.35 -23.08 11.52
CA ASP A 192 47.81 -24.14 12.37
C ASP A 192 46.29 -24.37 12.22
N GLN A 193 45.57 -23.53 11.46
CA GLN A 193 44.11 -23.61 11.27
C GLN A 193 43.65 -23.86 9.83
N VAL A 194 44.57 -24.10 8.89
CA VAL A 194 44.21 -24.58 7.55
C VAL A 194 44.13 -26.10 7.58
N GLU A 195 42.90 -26.65 7.62
CA GLU A 195 42.68 -28.05 7.24
C GLU A 195 43.01 -28.20 5.75
N ASP A 196 44.01 -29.02 5.44
CA ASP A 196 44.34 -29.40 4.06
C ASP A 196 43.14 -30.11 3.43
N LEU A 197 42.47 -29.41 2.52
CA LEU A 197 41.47 -30.01 1.63
C LEU A 197 42.22 -30.88 0.60
N PRO A 198 41.76 -32.12 0.33
CA PRO A 198 42.39 -32.97 -0.67
C PRO A 198 42.28 -32.33 -2.05
N ASP A 199 43.42 -32.23 -2.71
CA ASP A 199 43.59 -31.62 -4.03
C ASP A 199 42.85 -32.47 -5.08
N ALA A 200 41.76 -31.93 -5.64
CA ALA A 200 40.89 -32.63 -6.59
C ALA A 200 41.50 -32.75 -8.00
N ALA A 201 42.81 -32.56 -8.15
CA ALA A 201 43.49 -32.41 -9.43
C ALA A 201 44.38 -33.61 -9.82
N THR A 202 44.14 -34.82 -9.27
CA THR A 202 44.81 -36.05 -9.74
C THR A 202 43.85 -37.22 -9.91
N ALA A 203 43.03 -37.16 -10.97
CA ALA A 203 42.48 -38.37 -11.60
C ALA A 203 42.55 -38.19 -13.12
N ASP A 204 43.43 -38.97 -13.73
CA ASP A 204 43.76 -39.04 -15.16
C ASP A 204 42.51 -39.41 -16.01
N PRO A 205 42.40 -38.95 -17.27
CA PRO A 205 41.24 -39.18 -18.11
C PRO A 205 41.44 -40.43 -18.97
N GLU A 206 40.64 -41.50 -18.76
CA GLU A 206 40.41 -42.47 -19.83
C GLU A 206 39.12 -43.29 -19.63
N SER A 207 38.29 -43.26 -20.68
CA SER A 207 37.25 -44.22 -21.09
C SER A 207 36.11 -44.58 -20.13
N ASP A 208 34.86 -44.27 -20.50
CA ASP A 208 34.02 -45.23 -21.24
C ASP A 208 32.70 -44.58 -21.66
N ASP A 209 32.34 -44.84 -22.91
CA ASP A 209 31.21 -44.32 -23.67
C ASP A 209 29.87 -44.55 -22.97
N ARG A 210 29.00 -43.52 -22.88
CA ARG A 210 27.56 -43.59 -23.18
C ARG A 210 27.00 -42.20 -23.51
N GLU A 211 26.94 -41.88 -24.80
CA GLU A 211 25.96 -40.95 -25.34
C GLU A 211 24.56 -41.53 -25.08
N ALA A 212 23.75 -40.85 -24.26
CA ALA A 212 22.31 -41.05 -24.24
C ALA A 212 21.67 -39.84 -24.92
N GLU A 213 21.56 -39.95 -26.24
CA GLU A 213 20.67 -39.11 -27.03
C GLU A 213 19.20 -39.31 -26.64
N ALA A 214 18.48 -38.19 -26.72
CA ALA A 214 17.04 -38.04 -26.95
C ALA A 214 16.06 -38.56 -25.86
N SER A 215 15.18 -37.67 -25.40
CA SER A 215 14.09 -37.22 -26.25
C SER A 215 13.26 -36.13 -25.55
N THR A 216 13.07 -35.04 -26.28
CA THR A 216 11.97 -34.10 -26.10
C THR A 216 10.65 -34.84 -26.35
N SER A 217 9.63 -34.55 -25.55
CA SER A 217 8.25 -34.85 -25.91
C SER A 217 7.43 -33.57 -25.78
N ASN A 218 7.09 -33.02 -26.94
CA ASN A 218 6.11 -31.97 -27.15
C ASN A 218 4.69 -32.53 -26.96
N SER A 219 3.77 -31.65 -26.60
CA SER A 219 2.32 -31.87 -26.50
C SER A 219 1.65 -32.37 -27.79
N LEU A 220 0.65 -33.24 -27.62
CA LEU A 220 -0.69 -33.15 -28.21
C LEU A 220 -1.66 -34.08 -27.45
#